data_AF-A0A8D0YYC6-F1
#
_entry.id   AF-A0A8D0YYC6-F1
#
_cell.length_a   1.000
_cell.length_b   1.000
_cell.length_c   1.000
_cell.angle_alpha   90.00
_cell.angle_beta   90.00
_cell.angle_gamma   90.00
#
_symmetry.space_group_name_H-M   'P 1'
#
loop_
_entity.id
_entity.type
_entity.pdbx_description
1 polymer ?
#
loop_
_entity_poly.entity_id
_entity_poly.type
_entity_poly.pdbx_seq_one_letter_code
_entity_poly.pdbx_strand_id
1 'polypeptide(L)'
;MAGILAWFWNERFWLPHNVTWADLKNTEEATFPQAEDLYLAFPLAFCIFMVRLIFERFVAKPCAIALNIQANGPQIAQPNAILEKVFTAITKHPDEKRLEGLSKQLDWDVRSIQHWFRQRRNQEKPSTLKRFCESMWRFSFYLYVFTYGVRFLKKTPWLWNTRHCWYNYPYQPLTPDLHYYYILELSFYWSLMFSQFTDIKRKVRVGMLIGTFGYSLLFFFFFFFFLPMRLFSPDSHIWTTPSKPSLLASIPVLMLCIFVCTQGLVLDCRRSLPE
;
A
#
# COMPACT_ATOMS: atom_id res chain seq x y z
N MET A 1 -6.39 26.66 -10.70
CA MET A 1 -6.05 25.22 -10.80
C MET A 1 -5.74 24.76 -12.22
N ALA A 2 -6.33 25.34 -13.28
CA ALA A 2 -6.05 24.94 -14.68
C ALA A 2 -4.57 25.06 -15.10
N GLY A 3 -3.84 26.08 -14.62
CA GLY A 3 -2.43 26.29 -14.96
C GLY A 3 -1.47 25.22 -14.42
N ILE A 4 -1.74 24.66 -13.23
CA ILE A 4 -0.89 23.60 -12.64
C ILE A 4 -1.11 22.27 -13.36
N LEU A 5 -2.36 21.93 -13.69
CA LEU A 5 -2.68 20.74 -14.48
C LEU A 5 -2.12 20.85 -15.90
N ALA A 6 -2.25 22.01 -16.56
CA ALA A 6 -1.69 22.23 -17.90
C ALA A 6 -0.15 22.20 -17.91
N TRP A 7 0.49 22.72 -16.87
CA TRP A 7 1.93 22.59 -16.68
C TRP A 7 2.33 21.14 -16.41
N PHE A 8 1.59 20.44 -15.53
CA PHE A 8 1.85 19.04 -15.20
C PHE A 8 1.61 18.12 -16.40
N TRP A 9 0.69 18.39 -17.31
CA TRP A 9 0.43 17.58 -18.51
C TRP A 9 1.19 18.04 -19.76
N ASN A 10 2.23 18.87 -19.60
CA ASN A 10 2.99 19.39 -20.73
C ASN A 10 3.73 18.27 -21.49
N GLU A 11 3.38 18.11 -22.77
CA GLU A 11 3.89 17.06 -23.67
C GLU A 11 5.42 17.00 -23.72
N ARG A 12 6.10 18.16 -23.67
CA ARG A 12 7.58 18.22 -23.78
C ARG A 12 8.31 17.58 -22.61
N PHE A 13 7.68 17.55 -21.44
CA PHE A 13 8.26 16.98 -20.23
C PHE A 13 8.15 15.44 -20.24
N TRP A 14 7.01 14.91 -20.69
CA TRP A 14 6.69 13.48 -20.59
C TRP A 14 6.93 12.67 -21.86
N LEU A 15 6.68 13.24 -23.03
CA LEU A 15 6.70 12.54 -24.30
C LEU A 15 8.03 12.76 -25.05
N PRO A 16 8.45 11.80 -25.89
CA PRO A 16 9.55 12.01 -26.82
C PRO A 16 9.22 13.08 -27.86
N HIS A 17 10.24 13.60 -28.54
CA HIS A 17 10.05 14.58 -29.61
C HIS A 17 9.15 13.99 -30.70
N ASN A 18 8.18 14.77 -31.17
CA ASN A 18 7.20 14.41 -32.21
C ASN A 18 6.07 13.44 -31.79
N VAL A 19 5.80 13.29 -30.49
CA VAL A 19 4.63 12.52 -30.01
C VAL A 19 3.78 13.40 -29.10
N THR A 20 2.47 13.40 -29.35
CA THR A 20 1.48 14.17 -28.59
C THR A 20 0.54 13.24 -27.82
N TRP A 21 -0.19 13.78 -26.84
CA TRP A 21 -1.23 13.00 -26.15
C TRP A 21 -2.36 12.54 -27.08
N ALA A 22 -2.54 13.21 -28.23
CA ALA A 22 -3.53 12.84 -29.23
C ALA A 22 -3.18 11.51 -29.93
N ASP A 23 -1.89 11.22 -30.10
CA ASP A 23 -1.40 10.00 -30.76
C ASP A 23 -1.50 8.76 -29.85
N LEU A 24 -1.72 8.97 -28.55
CA LEU A 24 -1.87 7.93 -27.52
C LEU A 24 -3.34 7.73 -27.09
N LYS A 25 -4.29 8.13 -27.95
CA LYS A 25 -5.71 7.84 -27.73
C LYS A 25 -6.07 6.45 -28.23
N ASN A 26 -6.98 5.81 -27.50
CA ASN A 26 -7.51 4.50 -27.88
C ASN A 26 -8.06 4.53 -29.31
N THR A 27 -7.59 3.61 -30.14
CA THR A 27 -8.04 3.40 -31.51
C THR A 27 -8.64 1.98 -31.60
N GLU A 28 -9.43 1.68 -32.64
CA GLU A 28 -10.05 0.36 -32.83
C GLU A 28 -9.03 -0.80 -32.83
N GLU A 29 -7.78 -0.52 -33.20
CA GLU A 29 -6.70 -1.51 -33.29
C GLU A 29 -5.80 -1.58 -32.03
N ALA A 30 -5.77 -0.52 -31.21
CA ALA A 30 -4.83 -0.41 -30.09
C ALA A 30 -5.41 0.40 -28.91
N THR A 31 -5.35 -0.18 -27.73
CA THR A 31 -5.71 0.47 -26.45
C THR A 31 -4.45 0.98 -25.77
N PHE A 32 -4.46 2.21 -25.28
CA PHE A 32 -3.38 2.87 -24.55
C PHE A 32 -3.85 3.23 -23.13
N PRO A 33 -2.95 3.37 -22.15
CA PRO A 33 -3.34 3.73 -20.78
C PRO A 33 -3.98 5.11 -20.74
N GLN A 34 -5.25 5.17 -20.33
CA GLN A 34 -5.98 6.43 -20.19
C GLN A 34 -6.09 6.85 -18.72
N ALA A 35 -6.25 8.15 -18.49
CA ALA A 35 -6.53 8.64 -17.15
C ALA A 35 -7.87 8.18 -16.58
N GLU A 36 -8.79 7.89 -17.48
CA GLU A 36 -10.12 7.40 -17.14
C GLU A 36 -10.08 6.01 -16.51
N ASP A 37 -9.11 5.17 -16.89
CA ASP A 37 -8.95 3.81 -16.37
C ASP A 37 -8.68 3.81 -14.86
N LEU A 38 -8.07 4.87 -14.32
CA LEU A 38 -7.85 5.00 -12.89
C LEU A 38 -9.14 5.18 -12.11
N TYR A 39 -10.20 5.69 -12.73
CA TYR A 39 -11.49 5.76 -12.07
C TYR A 39 -12.08 4.37 -11.83
N LEU A 40 -11.73 3.38 -12.65
CA LEU A 40 -12.12 1.97 -12.44
C LEU A 40 -11.47 1.39 -11.17
N ALA A 41 -10.37 1.95 -10.71
CA ALA A 41 -9.70 1.48 -9.51
C ALA A 41 -10.53 1.75 -8.23
N PHE A 42 -11.36 2.80 -8.19
CA PHE A 42 -12.18 3.12 -7.02
C PHE A 42 -13.32 2.12 -6.75
N PRO A 43 -14.21 1.78 -7.72
CA PRO A 43 -15.23 0.76 -7.50
C PRO A 43 -14.59 -0.60 -7.23
N LEU A 44 -13.49 -0.95 -7.91
CA LEU A 44 -12.79 -2.19 -7.65
C LEU A 44 -12.15 -2.20 -6.24
N ALA A 45 -11.62 -1.07 -5.77
CA ALA A 45 -11.11 -0.94 -4.40
C ALA A 45 -12.20 -1.18 -3.35
N PHE A 46 -13.42 -0.69 -3.58
CA PHE A 46 -14.56 -0.97 -2.72
C PHE A 46 -14.92 -2.46 -2.73
N CYS A 47 -14.94 -3.09 -3.90
CA CYS A 47 -15.15 -4.54 -4.01
C CYS A 47 -14.08 -5.33 -3.25
N ILE A 48 -12.80 -5.00 -3.42
CA ILE A 48 -11.68 -5.62 -2.70
C ILE A 48 -11.82 -5.42 -1.18
N PHE A 49 -12.26 -4.23 -0.75
CA PHE A 49 -12.54 -3.97 0.67
C PHE A 49 -13.68 -4.84 1.20
N MET A 50 -14.75 -5.05 0.43
CA MET A 50 -15.84 -5.95 0.81
C MET A 50 -15.37 -7.41 0.89
N VAL A 51 -14.59 -7.87 -0.10
CA VAL A 51 -13.98 -9.21 -0.10
C VAL A 51 -13.08 -9.39 1.11
N ARG A 52 -12.30 -8.37 1.50
CA ARG A 52 -11.50 -8.39 2.71
C ARG A 52 -12.34 -8.64 3.96
N LEU A 53 -13.46 -7.93 4.12
CA LEU A 53 -14.34 -8.10 5.29
C LEU A 53 -14.89 -9.54 5.36
N ILE A 54 -15.27 -10.10 4.21
CA ILE A 54 -15.73 -11.48 4.08
C ILE A 54 -14.59 -12.45 4.41
N PHE A 55 -13.41 -12.28 3.83
CA PHE A 55 -12.24 -13.14 4.06
C PHE A 55 -11.81 -13.12 5.54
N GLU A 56 -11.74 -11.95 6.15
CA GLU A 56 -11.42 -11.82 7.58
C GLU A 56 -12.46 -12.56 8.44
N ARG A 57 -13.74 -12.52 8.08
CA ARG A 57 -14.81 -13.15 8.83
C ARG A 57 -14.85 -14.68 8.66
N PHE A 58 -14.72 -15.18 7.44
CA PHE A 58 -15.00 -16.58 7.09
C PHE A 58 -13.75 -17.44 6.95
N VAL A 59 -12.58 -16.86 6.72
CA VAL A 59 -11.33 -17.61 6.52
C VAL A 59 -10.33 -17.28 7.62
N ALA A 60 -9.97 -16.01 7.78
CA ALA A 60 -8.87 -15.65 8.67
C ALA A 60 -9.16 -15.92 10.15
N LYS A 61 -10.37 -15.58 10.63
CA LYS A 61 -10.80 -15.86 12.01
C LYS A 61 -10.85 -17.36 12.36
N PRO A 62 -11.52 -18.24 11.58
CA PRO A 62 -11.51 -19.66 11.90
C PRO A 62 -10.11 -20.26 11.80
N CYS A 63 -9.28 -19.84 10.83
CA CYS A 63 -7.88 -20.25 10.78
C CYS A 63 -7.09 -19.81 12.03
N ALA A 64 -7.31 -18.59 12.54
CA ALA A 64 -6.66 -18.12 13.76
C ALA A 64 -7.05 -18.95 14.99
N ILE A 65 -8.33 -19.33 15.09
CA ILE A 65 -8.85 -20.18 16.18
C ILE A 65 -8.27 -21.60 16.06
N ALA A 66 -8.23 -22.16 14.84
CA ALA A 66 -7.63 -23.48 14.59
C ALA A 66 -6.14 -23.53 14.97
N LEU A 67 -5.42 -22.41 14.81
CA LEU A 67 -4.02 -22.25 15.21
C LEU A 67 -3.84 -21.91 16.71
N ASN A 68 -4.91 -21.95 17.52
CA ASN A 68 -4.90 -21.57 18.94
C ASN A 68 -4.32 -20.18 19.22
N ILE A 69 -4.47 -19.23 18.29
CA ILE A 69 -4.07 -17.85 18.51
C ILE A 69 -5.04 -17.25 19.52
N GLN A 70 -4.51 -16.82 20.67
CA GLN A 70 -5.29 -16.25 21.77
C GLN A 70 -6.23 -15.15 21.25
N ALA A 71 -7.53 -15.45 21.24
CA ALA A 71 -8.59 -14.50 20.90
C ALA A 71 -8.86 -13.51 22.04
N ASN A 72 -8.28 -13.76 23.22
CA ASN A 72 -8.36 -12.88 24.38
C ASN A 72 -7.72 -11.53 24.01
N GLY A 73 -8.58 -10.53 23.78
CA GLY A 73 -8.13 -9.16 23.59
C GLY A 73 -7.37 -8.65 24.82
N PRO A 74 -6.78 -7.45 24.74
CA PRO A 74 -6.15 -6.82 25.90
C PRO A 74 -7.16 -6.76 27.06
N GLN A 75 -6.71 -7.08 28.27
CA GLN A 75 -7.57 -7.05 29.45
C GLN A 75 -8.21 -5.66 29.59
N ILE A 76 -9.54 -5.62 29.70
CA ILE A 76 -10.31 -4.37 29.81
C ILE A 76 -10.10 -3.77 31.21
N ALA A 77 -9.79 -2.47 31.24
CA ALA A 77 -9.50 -1.71 32.45
C ALA A 77 -10.83 -1.39 33.11
N GLN A 78 -10.84 -1.30 34.43
CA GLN A 78 -12.07 -1.03 35.15
C GLN A 78 -12.69 0.30 34.67
N PRO A 79 -14.01 0.36 34.42
CA PRO A 79 -14.64 1.56 33.91
C PRO A 79 -14.59 2.66 34.98
N ASN A 80 -13.79 3.71 34.73
CA ASN A 80 -13.69 4.88 35.60
C ASN A 80 -13.72 6.15 34.76
N ALA A 81 -14.80 6.93 34.88
CA ALA A 81 -15.03 8.11 34.06
C ALA A 81 -14.01 9.23 34.30
N ILE A 82 -13.45 9.34 35.51
CA ILE A 82 -12.46 10.36 35.85
C ILE A 82 -11.12 10.02 35.18
N LEU A 83 -10.66 8.77 35.33
CA LEU A 83 -9.42 8.31 34.70
C LEU A 83 -9.51 8.34 33.16
N GLU A 84 -10.66 7.97 32.59
CA GLU A 84 -10.89 8.01 31.14
C GLU A 84 -10.88 9.46 30.60
N LYS A 85 -11.47 10.42 31.33
CA LYS A 85 -11.40 11.84 30.99
C LYS A 85 -9.95 12.34 31.00
N VAL A 86 -9.16 11.98 32.01
CA VAL A 86 -7.75 12.38 32.07
C VAL A 86 -6.94 11.74 30.93
N PHE A 87 -7.17 10.46 30.66
CA PHE A 87 -6.49 9.71 29.60
C PHE A 87 -6.74 10.27 28.20
N THR A 88 -8.00 10.66 27.93
CA THR A 88 -8.42 11.13 26.60
C THR A 88 -8.16 12.62 26.39
N ALA A 89 -8.40 13.47 27.41
CA ALA A 89 -8.35 14.91 27.27
C ALA A 89 -7.03 15.56 27.70
N ILE A 90 -6.24 14.91 28.57
CA ILE A 90 -5.07 15.56 29.18
C ILE A 90 -3.76 14.84 28.82
N THR A 91 -3.57 13.61 29.29
CA THR A 91 -2.32 12.87 29.05
C THR A 91 -2.51 11.36 29.13
N LYS A 92 -1.80 10.64 28.26
CA LYS A 92 -1.68 9.18 28.29
C LYS A 92 -0.64 8.68 29.30
N HIS A 93 0.28 9.55 29.71
CA HIS A 93 1.39 9.28 30.63
C HIS A 93 1.37 10.35 31.73
N PRO A 94 0.58 10.16 32.80
CA PRO A 94 0.51 11.11 33.90
C PRO A 94 1.79 11.08 34.75
N ASP A 95 2.27 12.26 35.13
CA ASP A 95 3.38 12.43 36.07
C ASP A 95 2.98 12.05 37.51
N GLU A 96 3.96 11.82 38.38
CA GLU A 96 3.77 11.39 39.77
C GLU A 96 2.86 12.33 40.58
N LYS A 97 3.06 13.65 40.49
CA LYS A 97 2.20 14.66 41.15
C LYS A 97 0.73 14.55 40.74
N ARG A 98 0.47 14.20 39.48
CA ARG A 98 -0.89 14.04 38.95
C ARG A 98 -1.51 12.73 39.42
N LEU A 99 -0.72 11.67 39.52
CA LEU A 99 -1.16 10.39 40.08
C LEU A 99 -1.57 10.54 41.55
N GLU A 100 -0.82 11.31 42.35
CA GLU A 100 -1.19 11.61 43.75
C GLU A 100 -2.50 12.40 43.85
N GLY A 101 -2.70 13.40 42.98
CA GLY A 101 -3.96 14.14 42.91
C GLY A 101 -5.16 13.24 42.57
N LEU A 102 -4.97 12.32 41.62
CA LEU A 102 -6.00 11.34 41.24
C LEU A 102 -6.25 10.32 42.36
N SER A 103 -5.20 9.89 43.06
CA SER A 103 -5.31 9.01 44.22
C SER A 103 -6.20 9.60 45.29
N LYS A 104 -6.00 10.89 45.64
CA LYS A 104 -6.85 11.60 46.61
C LYS A 104 -8.29 11.78 46.14
N GLN A 105 -8.52 12.00 44.84
CA GLN A 105 -9.87 12.22 44.30
C GLN A 105 -10.70 10.93 44.21
N LEU A 106 -10.04 9.81 43.90
CA LEU A 106 -10.69 8.51 43.65
C LEU A 106 -10.62 7.57 44.85
N ASP A 107 -9.86 7.93 45.88
CA ASP A 107 -9.51 7.08 47.01
C ASP A 107 -8.89 5.73 46.56
N TRP A 108 -8.04 5.82 45.53
CA TRP A 108 -7.33 4.68 44.95
C TRP A 108 -5.85 4.77 45.24
N ASP A 109 -5.17 3.63 45.37
CA ASP A 109 -3.72 3.61 45.49
C ASP A 109 -3.05 4.04 44.16
N VAL A 110 -1.90 4.71 44.27
CA VAL A 110 -1.15 5.22 43.12
C VAL A 110 -0.74 4.11 42.14
N ARG A 111 -0.37 2.92 42.63
CA ARG A 111 0.01 1.76 41.81
C ARG A 111 -1.21 1.19 41.06
N SER A 112 -2.39 1.16 41.66
CA SER A 112 -3.64 0.78 40.98
C SER A 112 -3.98 1.74 39.85
N ILE A 113 -3.78 3.04 40.06
CA ILE A 113 -3.95 4.05 39.01
C ILE A 113 -2.91 3.85 37.90
N GLN A 114 -1.63 3.65 38.24
CA GLN A 114 -0.58 3.35 37.26
C GLN A 114 -0.89 2.08 36.45
N HIS A 115 -1.35 1.03 37.13
CA HIS A 115 -1.77 -0.22 36.50
C HIS A 115 -2.92 0.01 35.53
N TRP A 116 -3.93 0.79 35.95
CA TRP A 116 -5.05 1.18 35.10
C TRP A 116 -4.59 1.90 33.84
N PHE A 117 -3.71 2.90 33.96
CA PHE A 117 -3.15 3.62 32.80
C PHE A 117 -2.36 2.69 31.88
N ARG A 118 -1.55 1.77 32.43
CA ARG A 118 -0.83 0.76 31.65
C ARG A 118 -1.80 -0.16 30.89
N GLN A 119 -2.83 -0.64 31.56
CA GLN A 119 -3.83 -1.54 31.00
C GLN A 119 -4.67 -0.83 29.92
N ARG A 120 -5.06 0.43 30.15
CA ARG A 120 -5.82 1.26 29.22
C ARG A 120 -5.03 1.59 27.96
N ARG A 121 -3.71 1.85 28.07
CA ARG A 121 -2.80 1.95 26.91
C ARG A 121 -2.71 0.63 26.15
N ASN A 122 -2.65 -0.51 26.85
CA ASN A 122 -2.61 -1.82 26.21
C ASN A 122 -3.92 -2.17 25.49
N GLN A 123 -5.08 -1.65 25.91
CA GLN A 123 -6.35 -1.77 25.17
C GLN A 123 -6.38 -1.04 23.84
N GLU A 124 -5.63 0.05 23.70
CA GLU A 124 -5.52 0.73 22.39
C GLU A 124 -4.68 -0.10 21.40
N LYS A 125 -3.86 -1.03 21.89
CA LYS A 125 -3.06 -1.91 21.04
C LYS A 125 -3.98 -2.93 20.36
N PRO A 126 -3.87 -3.12 19.03
CA PRO A 126 -4.65 -4.13 18.33
C PRO A 126 -4.34 -5.53 18.87
N SER A 127 -5.38 -6.36 18.99
CA SER A 127 -5.22 -7.76 19.38
C SER A 127 -4.34 -8.51 18.38
N THR A 128 -3.62 -9.50 18.90
CA THR A 128 -2.82 -10.45 18.11
C THR A 128 -3.66 -11.11 17.02
N LEU A 129 -4.90 -11.47 17.34
CA LEU A 129 -5.86 -12.03 16.38
C LEU A 129 -6.17 -11.06 15.23
N LYS A 130 -6.41 -9.77 15.51
CA LYS A 130 -6.66 -8.79 14.44
C LYS A 130 -5.42 -8.59 13.57
N ARG A 131 -4.23 -8.53 14.18
CA ARG A 131 -2.96 -8.47 13.43
C ARG A 131 -2.76 -9.69 12.54
N PHE A 132 -3.06 -10.89 13.05
CA PHE A 132 -2.98 -12.12 12.27
C PHE A 132 -3.93 -12.08 11.07
N CYS A 133 -5.19 -11.68 11.28
CA CYS A 133 -6.17 -11.57 10.20
C CYS A 133 -5.72 -10.57 9.12
N GLU A 134 -5.23 -9.40 9.53
CA GLU A 134 -4.69 -8.39 8.61
C GLU A 134 -3.49 -8.92 7.81
N SER A 135 -2.57 -9.63 8.47
CA SER A 135 -1.41 -10.25 7.82
C SER A 135 -1.81 -11.35 6.85
N MET A 136 -2.78 -12.19 7.22
CA MET A 136 -3.25 -13.29 6.39
C MET A 136 -3.94 -12.77 5.12
N TRP A 137 -4.78 -11.75 5.22
CA TRP A 137 -5.38 -11.09 4.05
C TRP A 137 -4.33 -10.55 3.09
N ARG A 138 -3.33 -9.81 3.61
CA ARG A 138 -2.23 -9.25 2.81
C ARG A 138 -1.44 -10.35 2.12
N PHE A 139 -1.10 -11.41 2.86
CA PHE A 139 -0.39 -12.56 2.33
C PHE A 139 -1.17 -13.22 1.18
N SER A 140 -2.46 -13.49 1.36
CA SER A 140 -3.30 -14.10 0.31
C SER A 140 -3.40 -13.22 -0.92
N PHE A 141 -3.58 -11.91 -0.76
CA PHE A 141 -3.65 -10.97 -1.88
C PHE A 141 -2.32 -10.89 -2.64
N TYR A 142 -1.19 -10.72 -1.94
CA TYR A 142 0.12 -10.66 -2.58
C TYR A 142 0.51 -11.97 -3.26
N LEU A 143 0.15 -13.12 -2.68
CA LEU A 143 0.34 -14.41 -3.32
C LEU A 143 -0.47 -14.51 -4.62
N TYR A 144 -1.71 -14.03 -4.62
CA TYR A 144 -2.54 -13.99 -5.83
C TYR A 144 -1.90 -13.13 -6.93
N VAL A 145 -1.54 -11.88 -6.61
CA VAL A 145 -0.89 -10.96 -7.55
C VAL A 145 0.44 -11.52 -8.06
N PHE A 146 1.28 -12.08 -7.18
CA PHE A 146 2.54 -12.71 -7.57
C PHE A 146 2.32 -13.87 -8.55
N THR A 147 1.41 -14.80 -8.24
CA THR A 147 1.14 -15.93 -9.13
C THR A 147 0.55 -15.50 -10.47
N TYR A 148 -0.27 -14.45 -10.49
CA TYR A 148 -0.75 -13.84 -11.73
C TYR A 148 0.40 -13.23 -12.53
N GLY A 149 1.26 -12.42 -11.89
CA GLY A 149 2.42 -11.79 -12.51
C GLY A 149 3.39 -12.81 -13.13
N VAL A 150 3.68 -13.90 -12.42
CA VAL A 150 4.51 -15.00 -12.95
C VAL A 150 3.85 -15.68 -14.16
N ARG A 151 2.54 -15.92 -14.12
CA ARG A 151 1.81 -16.49 -15.27
C ARG A 151 1.82 -15.57 -16.47
N PHE A 152 1.66 -14.26 -16.26
CA PHE A 152 1.72 -13.25 -17.31
C PHE A 152 3.13 -13.17 -17.92
N LEU A 153 4.16 -13.04 -17.08
CA LEU A 153 5.56 -12.97 -17.51
C LEU A 153 6.00 -14.22 -18.29
N LYS A 154 5.45 -15.40 -17.98
CA LYS A 154 5.73 -16.62 -18.74
C LYS A 154 5.16 -16.57 -20.17
N LYS A 155 4.06 -15.86 -20.38
CA LYS A 155 3.43 -15.68 -21.71
C LYS A 155 4.14 -14.60 -22.53
N THR A 156 4.81 -13.64 -21.89
CA THR A 156 5.46 -12.53 -22.60
C THR A 156 6.93 -12.83 -22.91
N PRO A 157 7.44 -12.36 -24.07
CA PRO A 157 8.84 -12.56 -24.44
C PRO A 157 9.82 -11.76 -23.57
N TRP A 158 9.30 -10.81 -22.77
CA TRP A 158 10.06 -9.89 -21.91
C TRP A 158 10.88 -10.60 -20.83
N LEU A 159 10.42 -11.76 -20.36
CA LEU A 159 11.13 -12.54 -19.33
C LEU A 159 12.50 -13.01 -19.83
N TRP A 160 12.59 -13.38 -21.11
CA TRP A 160 13.79 -13.96 -21.70
C TRP A 160 14.66 -12.93 -22.42
N ASN A 161 14.02 -11.94 -23.05
CA ASN A 161 14.74 -10.87 -23.73
C ASN A 161 14.08 -9.52 -23.44
N THR A 162 14.75 -8.76 -22.59
CA THR A 162 14.32 -7.46 -22.08
C THR A 162 14.29 -6.36 -23.13
N ARG A 163 14.94 -6.56 -24.29
CA ARG A 163 14.82 -5.63 -25.43
C ARG A 163 13.40 -5.57 -25.99
N HIS A 164 12.63 -6.65 -25.82
CA HIS A 164 11.24 -6.67 -26.26
C HIS A 164 10.31 -5.74 -25.48
N CYS A 165 10.75 -5.24 -24.32
CA CYS A 165 10.04 -4.20 -23.59
C CYS A 165 10.06 -2.84 -24.30
N TRP A 166 10.96 -2.65 -25.28
CA TRP A 166 11.19 -1.35 -25.94
C TRP A 166 10.75 -1.34 -27.41
N TYR A 167 10.32 -2.48 -27.96
CA TYR A 167 9.79 -2.49 -29.33
C TYR A 167 8.51 -1.66 -29.41
N ASN A 168 8.41 -0.89 -30.49
CA ASN A 168 7.31 0.04 -30.77
C ASN A 168 7.11 1.14 -29.72
N TYR A 169 8.09 1.41 -28.85
CA TYR A 169 8.05 2.59 -27.98
C TYR A 169 7.99 3.87 -28.83
N PRO A 170 7.12 4.85 -28.52
CA PRO A 170 6.18 4.92 -27.40
C PRO A 170 4.77 4.36 -27.70
N TYR A 171 4.50 3.89 -28.92
CA TYR A 171 3.23 3.30 -29.38
C TYR A 171 3.03 1.84 -28.94
N GLN A 172 3.15 1.59 -27.64
CA GLN A 172 2.94 0.25 -27.09
C GLN A 172 1.47 0.05 -26.72
N PRO A 173 0.75 -0.89 -27.36
CA PRO A 173 -0.61 -1.19 -26.96
C PRO A 173 -0.61 -1.86 -25.58
N LEU A 174 -1.47 -1.35 -24.70
CA LEU A 174 -1.73 -1.90 -23.39
C LEU A 174 -2.53 -3.20 -23.53
N THR A 175 -1.87 -4.33 -23.32
CA THR A 175 -2.57 -5.63 -23.33
C THR A 175 -3.61 -5.71 -22.19
N PRO A 176 -4.78 -6.33 -22.40
CA PRO A 176 -5.81 -6.45 -21.37
C PRO A 176 -5.33 -7.14 -20.08
N ASP A 177 -4.47 -8.15 -20.21
CA ASP A 177 -3.88 -8.87 -19.06
C ASP A 177 -3.01 -7.94 -18.20
N LEU A 178 -2.26 -7.03 -18.82
CA LEU A 178 -1.42 -6.05 -18.16
C LEU A 178 -2.24 -4.91 -17.56
N HIS A 179 -3.27 -4.44 -18.28
CA HIS A 179 -4.23 -3.47 -17.77
C HIS A 179 -4.90 -3.98 -16.48
N TYR A 180 -5.42 -5.21 -16.51
CA TYR A 180 -6.03 -5.84 -15.34
C TYR A 180 -5.07 -5.91 -14.15
N TYR A 181 -3.81 -6.31 -14.39
CA TYR A 181 -2.78 -6.36 -13.35
C TYR A 181 -2.58 -5.01 -12.67
N TYR A 182 -2.42 -3.95 -13.46
CA TYR A 182 -2.18 -2.61 -12.92
C TYR A 182 -3.41 -2.08 -12.16
N ILE A 183 -4.61 -2.20 -12.73
CA ILE A 183 -5.84 -1.74 -12.08
C ILE A 183 -6.10 -2.50 -10.79
N LEU A 184 -5.83 -3.81 -10.75
CA LEU A 184 -5.97 -4.63 -9.56
C LEU A 184 -5.03 -4.19 -8.42
N GLU A 185 -3.75 -3.98 -8.69
CA GLU A 185 -2.78 -3.52 -7.69
C GLU A 185 -3.15 -2.12 -7.17
N LEU A 186 -3.49 -1.18 -8.06
CA LEU A 186 -3.93 0.17 -7.68
C LEU A 186 -5.17 0.13 -6.78
N SER A 187 -6.14 -0.70 -7.15
CA SER A 187 -7.39 -0.87 -6.39
C SER A 187 -7.14 -1.41 -4.99
N PHE A 188 -6.17 -2.32 -4.84
CA PHE A 188 -5.79 -2.82 -3.53
C PHE A 188 -5.20 -1.72 -2.63
N TYR A 189 -4.32 -0.87 -3.16
CA TYR A 189 -3.80 0.27 -2.41
C TYR A 189 -4.88 1.25 -1.98
N TRP A 190 -5.83 1.55 -2.88
CA TRP A 190 -7.00 2.35 -2.53
C TRP A 190 -7.88 1.68 -1.47
N SER A 191 -8.05 0.35 -1.53
CA SER A 191 -8.79 -0.39 -0.49
C SER A 191 -8.11 -0.27 0.89
N LEU A 192 -6.78 -0.24 0.93
CA LEU A 192 -6.00 -0.01 2.15
C LEU A 192 -6.16 1.41 2.67
N MET A 193 -6.22 2.41 1.78
CA MET A 193 -6.50 3.81 2.13
C MET A 193 -7.87 3.94 2.79
N PHE A 194 -8.93 3.39 2.17
CA PHE A 194 -10.29 3.42 2.73
C PHE A 194 -10.36 2.69 4.08
N SER A 195 -9.61 1.60 4.24
CA SER A 195 -9.54 0.90 5.53
C SER A 195 -8.94 1.75 6.65
N GLN A 196 -8.07 2.73 6.36
CA GLN A 196 -7.53 3.62 7.41
C GLN A 196 -8.62 4.52 7.99
N PHE A 197 -9.57 4.94 7.15
CA PHE A 197 -10.70 5.78 7.55
C PHE A 197 -11.83 5.00 8.24
N THR A 198 -11.90 3.68 8.12
CA THR A 198 -12.89 2.89 8.89
C THR A 198 -12.33 2.46 10.25
N ASP A 199 -11.01 2.35 10.39
CA ASP A 199 -10.32 2.07 11.66
C ASP A 199 -10.01 3.34 12.48
N ILE A 200 -10.77 4.44 12.29
CA ILE A 200 -10.61 5.78 12.92
C ILE A 200 -10.44 5.73 14.44
N LYS A 201 -10.93 4.69 15.11
CA LYS A 201 -10.79 4.54 16.57
C LYS A 201 -9.34 4.29 17.01
N ARG A 202 -8.44 3.97 16.08
CA ARG A 202 -6.99 3.90 16.30
C ARG A 202 -6.33 5.08 15.62
N LYS A 203 -5.70 5.95 16.42
CA LYS A 203 -4.88 7.10 16.00
C LYS A 203 -4.22 6.84 14.64
N VAL A 204 -4.71 7.50 13.59
CA VAL A 204 -4.11 7.43 12.25
C VAL A 204 -2.68 7.92 12.40
N ARG A 205 -1.69 7.03 12.29
CA ARG A 205 -0.29 7.44 12.20
C ARG A 205 -0.13 8.09 10.84
N VAL A 206 -0.04 9.42 10.82
CA VAL A 206 0.09 10.25 9.60
C VAL A 206 1.12 9.66 8.63
N GLY A 207 2.23 9.11 9.12
CA GLY A 207 3.24 8.45 8.28
C GLY A 207 2.75 7.22 7.50
N MET A 208 1.75 6.48 7.98
CA MET A 208 1.16 5.36 7.22
C MET A 208 0.28 5.87 6.08
N LEU A 209 -0.45 6.97 6.29
CA LEU A 209 -1.26 7.61 5.26
C LEU A 209 -0.38 8.23 4.17
N ILE A 210 0.69 8.93 4.57
CA ILE A 210 1.69 9.48 3.64
C ILE A 210 2.35 8.36 2.84
N GLY A 211 2.73 7.25 3.49
CA GLY A 211 3.33 6.11 2.81
C GLY A 211 2.38 5.50 1.76
N THR A 212 1.16 5.15 2.13
CA THR A 212 0.18 4.55 1.20
C THR A 212 -0.20 5.50 0.07
N PHE A 213 -0.34 6.80 0.36
CA PHE A 213 -0.55 7.82 -0.67
C PHE A 213 0.65 7.93 -1.62
N GLY A 214 1.88 7.92 -1.09
CA GLY A 214 3.11 7.93 -1.86
C GLY A 214 3.23 6.71 -2.79
N TYR A 215 2.91 5.50 -2.31
CA TYR A 215 2.86 4.30 -3.16
C TYR A 215 1.80 4.40 -4.25
N SER A 216 0.62 4.96 -3.95
CA SER A 216 -0.46 5.15 -4.93
C SER A 216 -0.08 6.18 -6.00
N LEU A 217 0.61 7.26 -5.61
CA LEU A 217 1.12 8.29 -6.53
C LEU A 217 2.27 7.76 -7.39
N LEU A 218 3.16 6.95 -6.80
CA LEU A 218 4.20 6.26 -7.53
C LEU A 218 3.58 5.30 -8.55
N PHE A 219 2.54 4.55 -8.16
CA PHE A 219 1.83 3.66 -9.07
C PHE A 219 1.15 4.38 -10.22
N PHE A 220 0.47 5.50 -9.94
CA PHE A 220 -0.05 6.42 -10.95
C PHE A 220 1.07 6.82 -11.91
N PHE A 221 2.23 7.22 -11.37
CA PHE A 221 3.37 7.61 -12.18
C PHE A 221 3.86 6.46 -13.06
N PHE A 222 3.96 5.24 -12.54
CA PHE A 222 4.36 4.08 -13.34
C PHE A 222 3.31 3.72 -14.40
N PHE A 223 2.01 3.73 -14.09
CA PHE A 223 0.97 3.37 -15.06
C PHE A 223 0.95 4.29 -16.30
N PHE A 224 1.13 5.60 -16.10
CA PHE A 224 1.16 6.56 -17.21
C PHE A 224 2.55 6.77 -17.81
N PHE A 225 3.60 6.72 -16.99
CA PHE A 225 4.93 7.19 -17.38
C PHE A 225 5.99 6.10 -17.49
N PHE A 226 5.70 4.85 -17.10
CA PHE A 226 6.57 3.72 -17.42
C PHE A 226 6.54 3.38 -18.92
N LEU A 227 5.41 3.63 -19.59
CA LEU A 227 5.32 3.49 -21.04
C LEU A 227 6.16 4.53 -21.81
N PRO A 228 6.31 5.78 -21.31
CA PRO A 228 7.22 6.80 -21.89
C PRO A 228 8.50 7.10 -21.07
N MET A 229 9.06 6.18 -20.28
CA MET A 229 10.27 6.45 -19.46
C MET A 229 11.52 6.76 -20.33
N ARG A 230 11.68 8.06 -20.62
CA ARG A 230 12.81 8.72 -21.29
C ARG A 230 14.17 8.51 -20.61
N LEU A 231 14.20 8.00 -19.37
CA LEU A 231 15.42 7.76 -18.60
C LEU A 231 16.19 6.50 -19.01
N PHE A 232 15.57 5.59 -19.77
CA PHE A 232 16.19 4.33 -20.19
C PHE A 232 16.12 4.09 -21.71
N SER A 233 15.88 5.15 -22.51
CA SER A 233 16.03 5.02 -23.95
C SER A 233 17.49 4.61 -24.28
N PRO A 234 17.69 3.52 -25.05
CA PRO A 234 19.02 3.07 -25.47
C PRO A 234 19.81 4.13 -26.25
N ASP A 235 19.16 5.18 -26.75
CA ASP A 235 19.76 6.24 -27.56
C ASP A 235 20.46 7.34 -26.75
N SER A 236 20.46 7.26 -25.41
CA SER A 236 21.43 8.04 -24.64
C SER A 236 22.82 7.43 -24.89
N HIS A 237 23.79 8.25 -25.28
CA HIS A 237 25.19 7.93 -25.65
C HIS A 237 26.01 7.02 -24.69
N ILE A 238 25.37 6.46 -23.66
CA ILE A 238 25.91 5.58 -22.61
C ILE A 238 25.86 4.09 -23.01
N TRP A 239 24.99 3.68 -23.94
CA TRP A 239 24.76 2.26 -24.29
C TRP A 239 25.70 1.68 -25.36
N THR A 240 26.66 2.45 -25.88
CA THR A 240 27.60 2.00 -26.93
C THR A 240 28.77 1.15 -26.41
N THR A 241 28.82 0.83 -25.11
CA THR A 241 29.89 -0.03 -24.56
C THR A 241 29.43 -1.50 -24.44
N PRO A 242 30.18 -2.49 -24.94
CA PRO A 242 29.62 -3.81 -25.25
C PRO A 242 29.52 -4.76 -24.05
N SER A 243 29.83 -4.33 -22.82
CA SER A 243 30.17 -5.29 -21.75
C SER A 243 29.15 -5.45 -20.62
N LYS A 244 28.08 -4.64 -20.49
CA LYS A 244 27.09 -4.82 -19.39
C LYS A 244 25.61 -4.46 -19.71
N PRO A 245 24.96 -4.97 -20.78
CA PRO A 245 23.55 -4.63 -21.04
C PRO A 245 22.52 -5.48 -20.28
N SER A 246 22.89 -6.67 -19.77
CA SER A 246 21.93 -7.66 -19.27
C SER A 246 21.30 -7.30 -17.91
N LEU A 247 22.08 -6.73 -16.98
CA LEU A 247 21.60 -6.42 -15.63
C LEU A 247 20.68 -5.19 -15.57
N LEU A 248 20.96 -4.16 -16.38
CA LEU A 248 20.19 -2.91 -16.38
C LEU A 248 18.94 -2.99 -17.26
N ALA A 249 18.98 -3.72 -18.39
CA ALA A 249 17.77 -3.98 -19.18
C ALA A 249 16.78 -4.90 -18.44
N SER A 250 17.25 -5.66 -17.45
CA SER A 250 16.39 -6.42 -16.54
C SER A 250 15.62 -5.53 -15.58
N ILE A 251 15.99 -4.25 -15.35
CA ILE A 251 15.39 -3.37 -14.33
C ILE A 251 13.86 -3.29 -14.40
N PRO A 252 13.16 -3.27 -15.55
CA PRO A 252 11.69 -3.27 -15.58
C PRO A 252 11.09 -4.56 -15.02
N VAL A 253 11.65 -5.71 -15.42
CA VAL A 253 11.26 -7.04 -14.94
C VAL A 253 11.73 -7.25 -13.50
N LEU A 254 12.92 -6.78 -13.16
CA LEU A 254 13.48 -6.74 -11.82
C LEU A 254 12.69 -5.78 -10.95
N MET A 255 12.10 -4.69 -11.46
CA MET A 255 11.27 -3.78 -10.70
C MET A 255 9.88 -4.36 -10.54
N LEU A 256 9.29 -5.02 -11.53
CA LEU A 256 8.07 -5.81 -11.30
C LEU A 256 8.33 -6.89 -10.24
N CYS A 257 9.42 -7.65 -10.36
CA CYS A 257 9.81 -8.69 -9.41
C CYS A 257 10.23 -8.13 -8.04
N ILE A 258 10.97 -7.01 -7.98
CA ILE A 258 11.38 -6.32 -6.75
C ILE A 258 10.16 -5.68 -6.13
N PHE A 259 9.22 -5.09 -6.86
CA PHE A 259 7.99 -4.50 -6.31
C PHE A 259 7.13 -5.60 -5.69
N VAL A 260 6.99 -6.74 -6.37
CA VAL A 260 6.32 -7.91 -5.81
C VAL A 260 7.08 -8.50 -4.60
N CYS A 261 8.42 -8.51 -4.60
CA CYS A 261 9.24 -8.96 -3.47
C CYS A 261 9.33 -7.95 -2.30
N THR A 262 9.32 -6.64 -2.58
CA THR A 262 9.47 -5.57 -1.58
C THR A 262 8.16 -5.27 -0.86
N GLN A 263 7.02 -5.52 -1.49
CA GLN A 263 5.72 -5.53 -0.80
C GLN A 263 5.66 -6.58 0.34
N GLY A 264 6.46 -7.65 0.26
CA GLY A 264 6.67 -8.61 1.35
C GLY A 264 7.68 -8.16 2.42
N LEU A 265 8.80 -7.55 2.02
CA LEU A 265 9.91 -7.18 2.91
C LEU A 265 9.67 -5.91 3.76
N VAL A 266 8.91 -4.93 3.26
CA VAL A 266 8.65 -3.68 3.99
C VAL A 266 7.78 -3.91 5.25
N LEU A 267 7.06 -5.03 5.32
CA LEU A 267 6.30 -5.42 6.52
C LEU A 267 7.18 -6.06 7.61
N ASP A 268 8.33 -6.64 7.27
CA ASP A 268 9.23 -7.28 8.24
C ASP A 268 10.15 -6.26 8.93
N CYS A 269 10.53 -5.17 8.23
CA CYS A 269 11.38 -4.12 8.81
C CYS A 269 10.69 -3.22 9.86
N ARG A 270 9.39 -3.40 10.11
CA ARG A 270 8.68 -2.75 11.24
C ARG A 270 8.71 -3.56 12.54
N ARG A 271 9.34 -4.75 12.55
CA ARG A 271 9.55 -5.57 13.76
C ARG A 271 10.74 -5.15 14.63
N SER A 272 11.59 -4.24 14.19
CA SER A 272 12.92 -4.03 14.79
C SER A 272 13.23 -2.59 15.23
N LEU A 273 12.24 -1.69 15.29
CA LEU A 273 12.41 -0.40 15.97
C LEU A 273 11.79 -0.48 17.37
N PRO A 274 12.61 -0.49 18.44
CA PRO A 274 12.10 -0.29 19.78
C PRO A 274 11.46 1.11 19.89
N GLU A 275 10.32 1.17 20.56
CA GLU A 275 9.61 2.41 20.93
C GLU A 275 10.49 3.34 21.78
#